data_AF-A0A0L9UNF5-F1
#
_entry.id   AF-A0A0L9UNF5-F1
#
_cell.length_a   1.000
_cell.length_b   1.000
_cell.length_c   1.000
_cell.angle_alpha   90.00
_cell.angle_beta   90.00
_cell.angle_gamma   90.00
#
_symmetry.space_group_name_H-M   'P 1'
#
loop_
_entity.id
_entity.type
_entity.pdbx_description
1 polymer ?
#
loop_
_entity_poly.entity_id
_entity_poly.type
_entity_poly.pdbx_seq_one_letter_code
_entity_poly.pdbx_strand_id
1 'polypeptide(L)' 'MDETILVGDDLMTGPPSPVVPPEIASHVLQGVDLCDGLLRNLFLCKYLFQ' A
#
# COMPACT_ATOMS: atom_id res chain seq x y z
N MET A 1 17.03 -18.58 32.18
CA MET A 1 16.25 -17.60 31.40
C MET A 1 16.31 -18.11 30.00
N ASP A 2 15.23 -18.75 29.58
CA ASP A 2 15.06 -19.18 28.20
C ASP A 2 14.88 -17.91 27.39
N GLU A 3 15.93 -17.52 26.68
CA GLU A 3 15.89 -16.46 25.69
C GLU A 3 15.05 -17.00 24.51
N THR A 4 13.73 -17.02 24.66
CA THR A 4 12.84 -17.24 23.53
C THR A 4 13.07 -16.08 22.59
N ILE A 5 13.91 -16.30 21.58
CA ILE A 5 14.04 -15.41 20.44
C ILE A 5 12.63 -15.28 19.89
N LEU A 6 12.04 -14.11 20.10
CA LEU A 6 10.83 -13.67 19.44
C LEU A 6 11.24 -13.53 17.98
N VAL A 7 11.14 -14.65 17.25
CA VAL A 7 11.19 -14.67 15.79
C VAL A 7 10.16 -13.63 15.40
N GLY A 8 10.66 -12.48 14.92
CA GLY A 8 9.79 -11.38 14.53
C GLY A 8 8.71 -11.98 13.66
N ASP A 9 7.44 -11.70 13.99
CA ASP A 9 6.33 -12.02 13.10
C ASP A 9 6.80 -11.65 11.70
N ASP A 10 7.01 -12.67 10.87
CA ASP A 10 7.47 -12.50 9.50
C ASP A 10 6.28 -11.87 8.76
N LEU A 11 6.15 -10.56 8.90
CA LEU A 11 5.13 -9.71 8.31
C LEU A 11 5.23 -9.71 6.77
N MET A 12 6.13 -10.53 6.21
CA MET A 12 6.33 -10.77 4.79
C MET A 12 5.61 -12.02 4.29
N THR A 13 5.01 -12.86 5.14
CA THR A 13 4.17 -14.01 4.70
C THR A 13 2.70 -13.65 4.64
N GLY A 14 2.38 -12.48 4.06
CA GLY A 14 1.02 -12.17 3.66
C GLY A 14 0.56 -13.13 2.55
N PRO A 15 -0.76 -13.36 2.40
CA PRO A 15 -1.26 -14.06 1.22
C PRO A 15 -0.77 -13.35 -0.05
N PRO A 16 -0.55 -14.10 -1.15
CA PRO A 16 -0.18 -13.48 -2.41
C PRO A 16 -1.21 -12.41 -2.79
N SER A 17 -0.75 -11.32 -3.37
CA SER A 17 -1.64 -10.25 -3.82
C SER A 17 -2.73 -10.81 -4.73
N PRO A 18 -3.99 -10.36 -4.58
CA PRO A 18 -5.07 -10.80 -5.44
C PRO A 18 -4.72 -10.58 -6.91
N VAL A 19 -4.87 -11.62 -7.73
CA VAL A 19 -4.70 -11.50 -9.19
C VAL A 19 -5.90 -10.71 -9.73
N VAL A 20 -5.62 -9.58 -10.37
CA VAL A 20 -6.63 -8.73 -10.99
C VAL A 20 -7.02 -9.33 -12.35
N PRO A 21 -8.31 -9.65 -12.59
CA PRO A 21 -8.77 -10.10 -13.89
C PRO A 21 -8.50 -9.05 -14.99
N PRO A 22 -8.12 -9.47 -16.21
CA PRO A 22 -7.79 -8.55 -17.32
C PRO A 22 -8.91 -7.56 -17.64
N GLU A 23 -10.17 -7.96 -17.48
CA GLU A 23 -11.36 -7.16 -17.80
C GLU A 23 -11.47 -5.90 -16.92
N ILE A 24 -10.94 -5.97 -15.69
CA ILE A 24 -10.99 -4.86 -14.73
C ILE A 24 -9.62 -4.19 -14.53
N ALA A 25 -8.54 -4.72 -15.12
CA ALA A 25 -7.19 -4.20 -14.93
C ALA A 25 -7.07 -2.71 -15.29
N SER A 26 -7.72 -2.27 -16.36
CA SER A 26 -7.74 -0.86 -16.77
C SER A 26 -8.44 0.03 -15.74
N HIS A 27 -9.53 -0.43 -15.14
CA HIS A 27 -10.28 0.30 -14.12
C HIS A 27 -9.49 0.40 -12.81
N VAL A 28 -8.78 -0.67 -12.44
CA VAL A 28 -7.89 -0.67 -11.27
C VAL A 28 -6.75 0.34 -11.46
N LEU A 29 -6.11 0.35 -12.64
CA LEU A 29 -5.03 1.30 -12.94
C LEU A 29 -5.50 2.76 -12.90
N GLN A 30 -6.67 3.07 -13.47
CA GLN A 30 -7.26 4.41 -13.37
C GLN A 30 -7.50 4.84 -11.91
N GLY A 31 -7.93 3.92 -11.05
CA GLY A 31 -8.08 4.17 -9.63
C GLY A 31 -6.77 4.50 -8.92
N VAL A 32 -5.66 3.85 -9.32
CA VAL A 32 -4.32 4.12 -8.79
C VAL A 32 -3.86 5.53 -9.15
N ASP A 33 -4.03 5.94 -10.40
CA ASP A 33 -3.63 7.28 -10.85
C ASP A 33 -4.40 8.39 -10.12
N LEU A 34 -5.70 8.20 -9.91
CA LEU A 34 -6.52 9.14 -9.13
C LEU A 34 -6.02 9.23 -7.67
N CYS A 35 -5.75 8.08 -7.06
CA CYS A 35 -5.23 8.02 -5.69
C CYS A 35 -3.85 8.67 -5.56
N ASP A 36 -2.94 8.48 -6.52
CA ASP A 36 -1.63 9.17 -6.51
C ASP A 36 -1.79 10.68 -6.56
N GLY A 37 -2.67 11.19 -7.43
CA GLY A 37 -2.98 12.63 -7.51
C GLY A 37 -3.55 13.18 -6.19
N LEU A 38 -4.48 12.45 -5.56
CA LEU A 38 -5.05 12.84 -4.27
C LEU A 38 -4.00 12.84 -3.16
N LEU A 39 -3.16 11.81 -3.08
CA LEU A 39 -2.10 11.71 -2.09
C LEU A 39 -1.07 12.82 -2.27
N ARG A 40 -0.62 13.09 -3.50
CA ARG A 40 0.26 14.22 -3.80
C ARG A 40 -0.33 15.54 -3.35
N ASN A 41 -1.60 15.80 -3.66
CA ASN A 41 -2.27 17.02 -3.24
C ASN A 41 -2.38 17.12 -1.72
N LEU A 42 -2.70 16.01 -1.04
CA LEU A 42 -2.75 15.95 0.41
C LEU A 42 -1.38 16.26 1.03
N PHE A 43 -0.30 15.68 0.50
CA PHE A 43 1.06 15.97 0.94
C PHE A 43 1.44 17.43 0.68
N LEU A 44 1.17 17.97 -0.51
CA LEU A 44 1.41 19.38 -0.83
C LEU A 44 0.67 20.32 0.13
N CYS A 45 -0.59 20.04 0.46
CA CYS A 45 -1.31 20.78 1.48
C CYS A 45 -0.61 20.68 2.84
N LYS A 46 -0.11 19.52 3.25
CA LYS A 46 0.66 19.39 4.50
C LYS A 46 1.94 20.25 4.49
N TYR A 47 2.64 20.32 3.37
CA TYR A 47 3.84 21.15 3.23
C TYR A 47 3.55 22.66 3.18
N LEU A 48 2.42 23.08 2.58
CA LEU A 48 2.05 24.51 2.48
C LEU A 48 1.51 25.09 3.79
N PHE A 49 1.00 24.24 4.69
CA PHE A 49 0.41 24.64 5.98
C PHE A 49 1.33 24.40 7.19
N GLN A 50 2.60 24.04 6.98
CA GLN A 50 3.63 23.90 8.01
C GLN A 50 4.61 25.07 7.97
#